data_AF-A0A7K2TTP6-F1
#
_entry.id   AF-A0A7K2TTP6-F1
#
_cell.length_a   1.000
_cell.length_b   1.000
_cell.length_c   1.000
_cell.angle_alpha   90.00
_cell.angle_beta   90.00
_cell.angle_gamma   90.00
#
_symmetry.space_group_name_H-M   'P 1'
#
loop_
_entity.id
_entity.type
_entity.pdbx_description
1 polymer ?
#
loop_
_entity_poly.entity_id
_entity_poly.type
_entity_poly.pdbx_seq_one_letter_code
_entity_poly.pdbx_strand_id
1 'polypeptide(L)'
;MTDESWAGWYRDRRGSEAFILTTDGRRLRVRVRGTDFEGESFDALLPAAGVVPEAGAFDLADGVLGDCVLEWDLPLPVLAAGTVRQATLSCLLSLRRADPDLYLALHLDGAVYESHRAENDFASALATIRAVLPPDIQLQICTACALSGYLPASGRGISGGLGCFRDAKDAYRDVTEGSAVAGLWDRRTGLVQEIWSCREFEPRPFEPGLVTGAPAERRTGAPGPTEGAGAGRLGVHPLEHA
;
A
#
# COMPACT_ATOMS: atom_id res chain seq x y z
N MET A 1 16.48 -7.85 -14.97
CA MET A 1 16.20 -7.29 -13.63
C MET A 1 17.11 -8.03 -12.66
N THR A 2 17.56 -7.37 -11.59
CA THR A 2 18.42 -7.98 -10.57
C THR A 2 17.56 -8.35 -9.38
N ASP A 3 17.79 -9.50 -8.79
CA ASP A 3 17.07 -9.92 -7.59
C ASP A 3 17.50 -9.05 -6.39
N GLU A 4 16.54 -8.68 -5.55
CA GLU A 4 16.79 -8.09 -4.23
C GLU A 4 16.32 -9.05 -3.15
N SER A 5 16.90 -8.95 -1.95
CA SER A 5 16.54 -9.82 -0.83
C SER A 5 16.46 -9.04 0.47
N TRP A 6 15.39 -9.28 1.22
CA TRP A 6 15.09 -8.62 2.49
C TRP A 6 14.78 -9.67 3.56
N ALA A 7 15.32 -9.45 4.74
CA ALA A 7 15.02 -10.28 5.90
C ALA A 7 13.77 -9.77 6.61
N GLY A 8 13.03 -10.70 7.23
CA GLY A 8 11.84 -10.35 8.01
C GLY A 8 11.48 -11.43 9.00
N TRP A 9 10.29 -11.31 9.58
CA TRP A 9 9.68 -12.25 10.50
C TRP A 9 8.41 -12.86 9.92
N TYR A 10 8.36 -14.19 9.94
CA TYR A 10 7.18 -15.00 9.70
C TYR A 10 6.59 -15.39 11.05
N ARG A 11 5.26 -15.27 11.21
CA ARG A 11 4.55 -15.74 12.41
C ARG A 11 3.31 -16.53 12.02
N ASP A 12 3.11 -17.69 12.62
CA ASP A 12 1.89 -18.48 12.52
C ASP A 12 1.52 -19.04 13.90
N ARG A 13 0.53 -19.95 13.94
CA ARG A 13 0.12 -20.63 15.19
C ARG A 13 1.23 -21.43 15.87
N ARG A 14 2.33 -21.73 15.17
CA ARG A 14 3.44 -22.58 15.65
C ARG A 14 4.60 -21.75 16.20
N GLY A 15 4.58 -20.43 15.99
CA GLY A 15 5.56 -19.50 16.54
C GLY A 15 6.05 -18.49 15.51
N SER A 16 7.16 -17.83 15.86
CA SER A 16 7.81 -16.82 15.03
C SER A 16 9.17 -17.32 14.56
N GLU A 17 9.52 -17.06 13.31
CA GLU A 17 10.82 -17.40 12.73
C GLU A 17 11.25 -16.33 11.74
N ALA A 18 12.56 -16.17 11.55
CA ALA A 18 13.08 -15.32 10.50
C ALA A 18 12.75 -15.92 9.13
N PHE A 19 12.44 -15.07 8.15
CA PHE A 19 12.32 -15.47 6.76
C PHE A 19 13.15 -14.57 5.86
N ILE A 20 13.41 -15.03 4.64
CA ILE A 20 14.02 -14.22 3.59
C ILE A 20 13.01 -14.09 2.46
N LEU A 21 12.72 -12.85 2.08
CA LEU A 21 11.98 -12.48 0.88
C LEU A 21 12.98 -12.14 -0.22
N THR A 22 12.88 -12.79 -1.38
CA THR A 22 13.61 -12.44 -2.59
C THR A 22 12.63 -12.07 -3.68
N THR A 23 12.91 -11.03 -4.46
CA THR A 23 12.10 -10.64 -5.62
C THR A 23 12.93 -10.03 -6.72
N ASP A 24 12.53 -10.26 -7.97
CA ASP A 24 13.04 -9.58 -9.17
C ASP A 24 12.09 -8.49 -9.68
N GLY A 25 11.06 -8.19 -8.90
CA GLY A 25 9.96 -7.30 -9.26
C GLY A 25 8.81 -7.97 -10.00
N ARG A 26 8.89 -9.28 -10.31
CA ARG A 26 7.82 -10.07 -10.95
C ARG A 26 7.48 -11.34 -10.18
N ARG A 27 8.48 -12.02 -9.63
CA ARG A 27 8.31 -13.25 -8.85
C ARG A 27 8.86 -13.06 -7.44
N LEU A 28 8.06 -13.45 -6.47
CA LEU A 28 8.41 -13.51 -5.06
C LEU A 28 8.93 -14.93 -4.76
N ARG A 29 9.96 -15.00 -3.92
CA ARG A 29 10.39 -16.21 -3.23
C ARG A 29 10.49 -15.92 -1.74
N VAL A 30 9.85 -16.74 -0.91
CA VAL A 30 9.89 -16.66 0.54
C VAL A 30 10.48 -17.94 1.09
N ARG A 31 11.57 -17.85 1.84
CA ARG A 31 12.17 -18.98 2.56
C ARG A 31 11.86 -18.90 4.05
N VAL A 32 11.17 -19.90 4.58
CA VAL A 32 10.80 -20.01 5.99
C VAL A 32 10.89 -21.46 6.43
N ARG A 33 11.43 -21.77 7.62
CA ARG A 33 11.60 -23.15 8.13
C ARG A 33 12.26 -24.08 7.10
N GLY A 34 13.24 -23.56 6.36
CA GLY A 34 13.93 -24.30 5.29
C GLY A 34 13.09 -24.63 4.05
N THR A 35 11.83 -24.19 3.98
CA THR A 35 10.92 -24.41 2.84
C THR A 35 10.86 -23.14 1.99
N ASP A 36 11.07 -23.30 0.67
CA ASP A 36 10.91 -22.23 -0.31
C ASP A 36 9.48 -22.19 -0.84
N PHE A 37 8.87 -21.02 -0.79
CA PHE A 37 7.60 -20.70 -1.44
C PHE A 37 7.83 -19.68 -2.55
N GLU A 38 7.10 -19.78 -3.65
CA GLU A 38 7.21 -18.91 -4.81
C GLU A 38 5.84 -18.53 -5.38
N GLY A 39 5.75 -17.33 -5.93
CA GLY A 39 4.50 -16.82 -6.51
C GLY A 39 4.71 -15.45 -7.16
N GLU A 40 3.70 -14.94 -7.87
CA GLU A 40 3.71 -13.58 -8.43
C GLU A 40 3.14 -12.55 -7.43
N SER A 41 2.44 -13.04 -6.40
CA SER A 41 1.81 -12.26 -5.34
C SER A 41 1.92 -12.98 -3.99
N PHE A 42 1.85 -12.23 -2.88
CA PHE A 42 1.95 -12.80 -1.52
C PHE A 42 0.79 -13.74 -1.17
N ASP A 43 -0.38 -13.54 -1.75
CA ASP A 43 -1.57 -14.39 -1.62
C ASP A 43 -1.59 -15.56 -2.63
N ALA A 44 -0.48 -15.78 -3.35
CA ALA A 44 -0.30 -16.85 -4.33
C ALA A 44 1.03 -17.59 -4.15
N LEU A 45 1.57 -17.62 -2.92
CA LEU A 45 2.82 -18.29 -2.58
C LEU A 45 2.59 -19.81 -2.43
N LEU A 46 3.02 -20.56 -3.44
CA LEU A 46 2.99 -22.02 -3.46
C LEU A 46 4.38 -22.58 -3.09
N PRO A 47 4.49 -23.79 -2.52
CA PRO A 47 5.79 -24.45 -2.39
C PRO A 47 6.52 -24.48 -3.74
N ALA A 48 7.83 -24.19 -3.73
CA ALA A 48 8.63 -24.21 -4.95
C ALA A 48 8.59 -25.60 -5.62
N ALA A 49 8.82 -25.65 -6.92
CA ALA A 49 8.69 -26.89 -7.68
C ALA A 49 9.56 -28.03 -7.10
N GLY A 50 8.93 -29.17 -6.80
CA GLY A 50 9.60 -30.32 -6.19
C GLY A 50 9.81 -30.24 -4.68
N VAL A 51 9.43 -29.13 -4.04
CA VAL A 51 9.41 -29.00 -2.58
C VAL A 51 8.09 -29.53 -2.04
N VAL A 52 8.18 -30.48 -1.11
CA VAL A 52 7.03 -30.95 -0.33
C VAL A 52 7.26 -30.48 1.10
N PRO A 53 6.47 -29.49 1.58
CA PRO A 53 6.59 -29.03 2.95
C PRO A 53 6.31 -30.17 3.93
N GLU A 54 6.99 -30.14 5.08
CA GLU A 54 6.73 -31.10 6.15
C GLU A 54 5.25 -31.05 6.57
N ALA A 55 4.66 -32.23 6.79
CA ALA A 55 3.24 -32.35 7.08
C ALA A 55 2.88 -31.54 8.34
N GLY A 56 1.97 -30.58 8.16
CA GLY A 56 1.51 -29.72 9.26
C GLY A 56 2.52 -28.67 9.69
N ALA A 57 3.62 -28.42 8.96
CA ALA A 57 4.56 -27.33 9.24
C ALA A 57 4.02 -25.95 8.84
N PHE A 58 3.06 -25.92 7.92
CA PHE A 58 2.42 -24.71 7.40
C PHE A 58 0.93 -24.91 7.26
N ASP A 59 0.19 -23.81 7.32
CA ASP A 59 -1.22 -23.77 6.96
C ASP A 59 -1.31 -23.43 5.48
N LEU A 60 -1.70 -24.43 4.69
CA LEU A 60 -1.84 -24.30 3.24
C LEU A 60 -3.32 -24.41 2.87
N ALA A 61 -3.86 -23.36 2.24
CA ALA A 61 -5.21 -23.34 1.69
C ALA A 61 -5.11 -23.53 0.17
N ASP A 62 -5.66 -24.62 -0.36
CA ASP A 62 -5.54 -24.97 -1.78
C ASP A 62 -4.08 -25.00 -2.29
N GLY A 63 -3.15 -25.36 -1.38
CA GLY A 63 -1.71 -25.40 -1.62
C GLY A 63 -0.97 -24.08 -1.40
N VAL A 64 -1.69 -22.97 -1.20
CA VAL A 64 -1.13 -21.62 -1.00
C VAL A 64 -0.85 -21.36 0.48
N LEU A 65 0.31 -20.76 0.77
CA LEU A 65 0.68 -20.33 2.11
C LEU A 65 -0.33 -19.31 2.68
N GLY A 66 -0.87 -19.60 3.86
CA GLY A 66 -1.81 -18.72 4.55
C GLY A 66 -1.78 -18.88 6.07
N ASP A 67 -2.76 -18.24 6.72
CA ASP A 67 -2.93 -18.15 8.18
C ASP A 67 -1.63 -17.76 8.92
N CYS A 68 -0.89 -16.82 8.34
CA CYS A 68 0.37 -16.31 8.87
C CYS A 68 0.46 -14.78 8.77
N VAL A 69 1.46 -14.22 9.44
CA VAL A 69 1.85 -12.82 9.37
C VAL A 69 3.29 -12.73 8.87
N LEU A 70 3.51 -11.90 7.86
CA LEU A 70 4.80 -11.54 7.31
C LEU A 70 5.11 -10.09 7.71
N GLU A 71 6.27 -9.86 8.31
CA GLU A 71 6.75 -8.53 8.69
C GLU A 71 8.16 -8.33 8.14
N TRP A 72 8.41 -7.27 7.37
CA TRP A 72 9.74 -6.99 6.83
C TRP A 72 9.93 -5.50 6.53
N ASP A 73 11.19 -5.11 6.38
CA ASP A 73 11.58 -3.76 6.00
C ASP A 73 12.18 -3.76 4.58
N LEU A 74 11.65 -2.90 3.72
CA LEU A 74 12.12 -2.65 2.36
C LEU A 74 12.87 -1.31 2.31
N PRO A 75 14.17 -1.28 2.01
CA PRO A 75 14.82 -0.03 1.60
C PRO A 75 14.33 0.36 0.20
N LEU A 76 13.90 1.62 0.03
CA LEU A 76 13.49 2.13 -1.28
C LEU A 76 13.97 3.56 -1.52
N PRO A 77 14.30 3.91 -2.77
CA PRO A 77 14.64 5.29 -3.11
C PRO A 77 13.39 6.18 -3.17
N VAL A 78 13.54 7.41 -2.71
CA VAL A 78 12.53 8.47 -2.75
C VAL A 78 13.13 9.71 -3.38
N LEU A 79 12.44 10.33 -4.32
CA LEU A 79 12.80 11.64 -4.85
C LEU A 79 12.18 12.72 -3.96
N ALA A 80 13.01 13.45 -3.22
CA ALA A 80 12.59 14.56 -2.35
C ALA A 80 13.25 15.86 -2.82
N ALA A 81 12.45 16.85 -3.20
CA ALA A 81 12.92 18.14 -3.74
C ALA A 81 13.98 17.98 -4.85
N GLY A 82 13.76 17.02 -5.76
CA GLY A 82 14.68 16.72 -6.87
C GLY A 82 15.94 15.93 -6.49
N THR A 83 16.10 15.55 -5.22
CA THR A 83 17.25 14.74 -4.76
C THR A 83 16.80 13.35 -4.34
N VAL A 84 17.55 12.32 -4.75
CA VAL A 84 17.28 10.95 -4.29
C VAL A 84 17.73 10.79 -2.84
N ARG A 85 16.81 10.32 -2.00
CA ARG A 85 16.99 9.93 -0.60
C ARG A 85 16.66 8.44 -0.44
N GLN A 86 17.13 7.85 0.63
CA GLN A 86 16.78 6.48 1.00
C GLN A 86 15.72 6.52 2.10
N ALA A 87 14.64 5.77 1.90
CA ALA A 87 13.59 5.55 2.87
C ALA A 87 13.52 4.06 3.22
N THR A 88 12.83 3.75 4.30
CA THR A 88 12.46 2.37 4.66
C THR A 88 10.94 2.26 4.66
N LEU A 89 10.41 1.30 3.91
CA LEU A 89 9.01 0.91 3.97
C LEU A 89 8.89 -0.34 4.83
N SER A 90 8.35 -0.18 6.03
CA SER A 90 8.00 -1.29 6.90
C SER A 90 6.66 -1.87 6.45
N CYS A 91 6.63 -3.17 6.25
CA CYS A 91 5.48 -3.92 5.76
C CYS A 91 5.03 -4.91 6.83
N LEU A 92 3.75 -4.87 7.18
CA LEU A 92 3.11 -5.86 8.03
C LEU A 92 1.91 -6.42 7.28
N LEU A 93 1.99 -7.70 6.92
CA LEU A 93 1.01 -8.39 6.11
C LEU A 93 0.46 -9.62 6.84
N SER A 94 -0.83 -9.63 7.12
CA SER A 94 -1.56 -10.78 7.64
C SER A 94 -2.25 -11.53 6.49
N LEU A 95 -1.76 -12.71 6.12
CA LEU A 95 -2.35 -13.60 5.12
C LEU A 95 -3.44 -14.49 5.72
N ARG A 96 -4.56 -13.90 6.17
CA ARG A 96 -5.72 -14.65 6.68
C ARG A 96 -6.65 -15.04 5.54
N ARG A 97 -7.24 -16.25 5.60
CA ARG A 97 -8.01 -16.85 4.47
C ARG A 97 -9.17 -16.02 3.91
N ALA A 98 -9.80 -15.15 4.71
CA ALA A 98 -10.99 -14.41 4.29
C ALA A 98 -10.73 -12.93 4.03
N ASP A 99 -9.71 -12.35 4.67
CA ASP A 99 -9.46 -10.92 4.64
C ASP A 99 -7.98 -10.68 4.97
N PRO A 100 -7.12 -10.46 3.96
CA PRO A 100 -5.75 -10.08 4.23
C PRO A 100 -5.70 -8.65 4.75
N ASP A 101 -5.00 -8.43 5.85
CA ASP A 101 -4.73 -7.08 6.36
C ASP A 101 -3.30 -6.68 6.02
N LEU A 102 -3.17 -5.54 5.36
CA LEU A 102 -1.90 -4.90 5.08
C LEU A 102 -1.80 -3.58 5.85
N TYR A 103 -0.63 -3.38 6.45
CA TYR A 103 -0.21 -2.12 7.02
C TYR A 103 1.18 -1.76 6.51
N LEU A 104 1.33 -0.52 6.05
CA LEU A 104 2.58 0.05 5.56
C LEU A 104 2.95 1.29 6.37
N ALA A 105 4.22 1.43 6.70
CA ALA A 105 4.79 2.65 7.28
C ALA A 105 6.06 3.04 6.52
N LEU A 106 6.07 4.25 5.95
CA LEU A 106 7.24 4.82 5.28
C LEU A 106 8.01 5.70 6.28
N HIS A 107 9.25 5.31 6.55
CA HIS A 107 10.20 6.05 7.37
C HIS A 107 11.13 6.85 6.45
N LEU A 108 11.13 8.17 6.59
CA LEU A 108 11.98 9.08 5.81
C LEU A 108 12.41 10.27 6.67
N ASP A 109 13.72 10.47 6.82
CA ASP A 109 14.32 11.59 7.54
C ASP A 109 13.74 11.81 8.97
N GLY A 110 13.39 10.71 9.65
CA GLY A 110 12.81 10.73 11.00
C GLY A 110 11.29 10.96 11.05
N ALA A 111 10.65 11.25 9.92
CA ALA A 111 9.19 11.25 9.78
C ALA A 111 8.66 9.85 9.45
N VAL A 112 7.40 9.60 9.81
CA VAL A 112 6.69 8.37 9.51
C VAL A 112 5.37 8.70 8.82
N TYR A 113 5.10 8.05 7.69
CA TYR A 113 3.87 8.18 6.92
C TYR A 113 3.21 6.81 6.81
N GLU A 114 1.97 6.70 7.28
CA GLU A 114 1.33 5.41 7.54
C GLU A 114 0.11 5.21 6.64
N SER A 115 -0.14 3.97 6.21
CA SER A 115 -1.43 3.57 5.65
C SER A 115 -2.48 3.38 6.75
N HIS A 116 -3.72 3.02 6.38
CA HIS A 116 -4.65 2.48 7.36
C HIS A 116 -4.19 1.10 7.85
N ARG A 117 -4.67 0.67 9.03
CA ARG A 117 -4.24 -0.58 9.69
C ARG A 117 -4.72 -1.87 9.03
N ALA A 118 -5.66 -1.79 8.09
CA ALA A 118 -6.34 -2.92 7.45
C ALA A 118 -6.63 -2.56 5.99
N GLU A 119 -5.58 -2.27 5.23
CA GLU A 119 -5.70 -2.12 3.78
C GLU A 119 -5.71 -3.51 3.13
N ASN A 120 -6.48 -3.69 2.06
CA ASN A 120 -6.65 -5.01 1.45
C ASN A 120 -5.55 -5.36 0.43
N ASP A 121 -4.80 -4.36 -0.04
CA ASP A 121 -3.80 -4.52 -1.09
C ASP A 121 -2.73 -3.41 -1.05
N PHE A 122 -1.57 -3.70 -1.66
CA PHE A 122 -0.44 -2.76 -1.71
C PHE A 122 -0.75 -1.47 -2.46
N ALA A 123 -1.60 -1.50 -3.50
CA ALA A 123 -1.92 -0.31 -4.27
C ALA A 123 -2.70 0.70 -3.43
N SER A 124 -3.70 0.23 -2.67
CA SER A 124 -4.51 1.02 -1.75
C SER A 124 -3.67 1.59 -0.62
N ALA A 125 -2.86 0.76 0.06
CA ALA A 125 -1.99 1.21 1.14
C ALA A 125 -0.96 2.27 0.70
N LEU A 126 -0.33 2.07 -0.48
CA LEU A 126 0.61 3.03 -1.04
C LEU A 126 -0.08 4.31 -1.52
N ALA A 127 -1.33 4.23 -1.98
CA ALA A 127 -2.12 5.42 -2.32
C ALA A 127 -2.41 6.26 -1.07
N THR A 128 -2.76 5.62 0.05
CA THR A 128 -2.95 6.29 1.35
C THR A 128 -1.68 7.01 1.80
N ILE A 129 -0.52 6.35 1.78
CA ILE A 129 0.77 6.99 2.08
C ILE A 129 1.03 8.17 1.14
N ARG A 130 0.85 7.99 -0.17
CA ARG A 130 1.09 9.06 -1.15
C ARG A 130 0.17 10.27 -0.99
N ALA A 131 -1.03 10.09 -0.45
CA ALA A 131 -1.95 11.19 -0.20
C ALA A 131 -1.51 12.09 0.97
N VAL A 132 -0.73 11.56 1.91
CA VAL A 132 -0.22 12.32 3.07
C VAL A 132 1.24 12.75 2.93
N LEU A 133 1.94 12.26 1.90
CA LEU A 133 3.30 12.70 1.60
C LEU A 133 3.34 14.19 1.19
N PRO A 134 4.38 14.93 1.58
CA PRO A 134 4.66 16.24 1.02
C PRO A 134 4.70 16.20 -0.52
N PRO A 135 4.19 17.23 -1.22
CA PRO A 135 4.00 17.20 -2.67
C PRO A 135 5.29 17.11 -3.49
N ASP A 136 6.42 17.49 -2.88
CA ASP A 136 7.77 17.39 -3.45
C ASP A 136 8.46 16.05 -3.18
N ILE A 137 7.75 15.10 -2.55
CA ILE A 137 8.22 13.75 -2.25
C ILE A 137 7.51 12.73 -3.14
N GLN A 138 8.29 11.94 -3.87
CA GLN A 138 7.80 10.88 -4.76
C GLN A 138 8.53 9.56 -4.50
N LEU A 139 7.76 8.50 -4.27
CA LEU A 139 8.30 7.15 -4.14
C LEU A 139 8.82 6.68 -5.52
N GLN A 140 10.03 6.10 -5.56
CA GLN A 140 10.57 5.50 -6.79
C GLN A 140 10.28 4.01 -6.86
N ILE A 141 8.98 3.69 -6.97
CA ILE A 141 8.46 2.32 -7.00
C ILE A 141 7.50 2.14 -8.17
N CYS A 142 7.25 0.88 -8.58
CA CYS A 142 6.48 0.58 -9.76
C CYS A 142 5.09 1.21 -9.72
N THR A 143 4.34 1.21 -8.61
CA THR A 143 3.00 1.86 -8.58
C THR A 143 3.02 3.38 -8.86
N ALA A 144 4.16 4.03 -8.63
CA ALA A 144 4.39 5.46 -8.90
C ALA A 144 5.06 5.73 -10.26
N CYS A 145 5.33 4.69 -11.05
CA CYS A 145 6.00 4.80 -12.33
C CYS A 145 5.02 5.21 -13.46
N ALA A 146 5.44 6.15 -14.30
CA ALA A 146 4.73 6.62 -15.48
C ALA A 146 4.52 5.52 -16.54
N LEU A 147 5.29 4.43 -16.48
CA LEU A 147 5.24 3.31 -17.41
C LEU A 147 4.49 2.09 -16.86
N SER A 148 3.65 2.31 -15.85
CA SER A 148 2.93 1.25 -15.17
C SER A 148 1.47 1.62 -14.98
N GLY A 149 0.61 0.60 -15.05
CA GLY A 149 -0.80 0.76 -14.80
C GLY A 149 -1.49 -0.59 -14.71
N TYR A 150 -2.69 -0.56 -14.15
CA TYR A 150 -3.55 -1.75 -14.08
C TYR A 150 -4.51 -1.78 -15.25
N LEU A 151 -4.93 -2.98 -15.63
CA LEU A 151 -6.10 -3.15 -16.49
C LEU A 151 -7.37 -2.72 -15.73
N PRO A 152 -8.28 -1.93 -16.33
CA PRO A 152 -9.58 -1.65 -15.73
C PRO A 152 -10.44 -2.92 -15.70
N ALA A 153 -10.80 -3.40 -14.50
CA ALA A 153 -11.53 -4.66 -14.21
C ALA A 153 -10.75 -5.95 -14.59
N SER A 154 -10.52 -6.94 -13.73
CA SER A 154 -11.20 -7.44 -12.52
C SER A 154 -10.17 -8.12 -11.59
N GLY A 155 -10.47 -8.17 -10.28
CA GLY A 155 -9.75 -8.98 -9.27
C GLY A 155 -8.27 -8.64 -9.12
N ARG A 156 -7.95 -7.51 -8.49
CA ARG A 156 -6.58 -7.30 -8.01
C ARG A 156 -6.37 -8.20 -6.80
N GLY A 157 -5.38 -9.09 -6.88
CA GLY A 157 -4.85 -9.74 -5.68
C GLY A 157 -4.14 -8.73 -4.79
N ILE A 158 -3.54 -9.20 -3.71
CA ILE A 158 -2.89 -8.31 -2.74
C ILE A 158 -1.70 -7.54 -3.33
N SER A 159 -1.02 -8.11 -4.33
CA SER A 159 0.15 -7.53 -4.99
C SER A 159 0.36 -8.09 -6.40
N GLY A 160 1.32 -7.53 -7.14
CA GLY A 160 1.84 -8.17 -8.36
C GLY A 160 0.98 -8.03 -9.60
N GLY A 161 -0.13 -7.30 -9.54
CA GLY A 161 -1.09 -7.15 -10.65
C GLY A 161 -0.80 -5.98 -11.60
N LEU A 162 0.29 -5.24 -11.38
CA LEU A 162 0.58 -4.00 -12.10
C LEU A 162 1.28 -4.30 -13.43
N GLY A 163 0.73 -3.85 -14.55
CA GLY A 163 1.36 -4.01 -15.87
C GLY A 163 2.52 -3.04 -16.05
N CYS A 164 3.70 -3.55 -16.44
CA CYS A 164 4.86 -2.75 -16.80
C CYS A 164 4.98 -2.62 -18.32
N PHE A 165 5.12 -1.40 -18.83
CA PHE A 165 5.16 -1.08 -20.26
C PHE A 165 6.52 -0.54 -20.72
N ARG A 166 7.61 -0.91 -20.01
CA ARG A 166 8.95 -0.40 -20.34
C ARG A 166 9.44 -0.75 -21.75
N ASP A 167 8.95 -1.84 -22.34
CA ASP A 167 9.31 -2.22 -23.72
C ASP A 167 8.38 -1.57 -24.77
N ALA A 168 7.33 -0.87 -24.32
CA ALA A 168 6.34 -0.19 -25.14
C ALA A 168 6.15 1.28 -24.73
N LYS A 169 7.23 1.94 -24.25
CA LYS A 169 7.17 3.27 -23.61
C LYS A 169 6.43 4.30 -24.45
N ASP A 170 6.81 4.44 -25.72
CA ASP A 170 6.28 5.48 -26.59
C ASP A 170 4.77 5.29 -26.80
N ALA A 171 4.36 4.06 -27.12
CA ALA A 171 2.94 3.73 -27.24
C ALA A 171 2.17 3.93 -25.94
N TYR A 172 2.77 3.62 -24.78
CA TYR A 172 2.13 3.79 -23.48
C TYR A 172 1.99 5.26 -23.08
N ARG A 173 2.97 6.11 -23.42
CA ARG A 173 2.93 7.56 -23.18
C ARG A 173 1.85 8.26 -24.00
N ASP A 174 1.62 7.77 -25.22
CA ASP A 174 0.61 8.34 -26.13
C ASP A 174 -0.82 8.00 -25.71
N VAL A 175 -1.00 7.04 -24.77
CA VAL A 175 -2.30 6.67 -24.24
C VAL A 175 -2.75 7.67 -23.18
N THR A 176 -3.80 8.42 -23.53
CA THR A 176 -4.59 9.20 -22.59
C THR A 176 -5.80 8.35 -22.16
N GLU A 177 -5.83 7.98 -20.88
CA GLU A 177 -6.97 7.35 -20.17
C GLU A 177 -7.31 5.86 -20.47
N GLY A 178 -8.03 5.26 -19.52
CA GLY A 178 -8.05 3.82 -19.23
C GLY A 178 -8.52 2.87 -20.34
N SER A 179 -9.42 3.26 -21.24
CA SER A 179 -9.89 2.39 -22.33
C SER A 179 -8.79 2.08 -23.35
N ALA A 180 -7.83 3.00 -23.51
CA ALA A 180 -6.70 2.82 -24.40
C ALA A 180 -5.58 1.97 -23.77
N VAL A 181 -5.51 1.88 -22.43
CA VAL A 181 -4.58 0.96 -21.72
C VAL A 181 -4.94 -0.50 -21.97
N ALA A 182 -6.23 -0.82 -22.04
CA ALA A 182 -6.67 -2.19 -22.37
C ALA A 182 -6.17 -2.65 -23.75
N GLY A 183 -6.15 -1.76 -24.74
CA GLY A 183 -5.62 -2.03 -26.08
C GLY A 183 -4.11 -2.22 -26.14
N LEU A 184 -3.38 -1.84 -25.10
CA LEU A 184 -1.93 -2.05 -24.99
C LEU A 184 -1.55 -3.20 -24.07
N TRP A 185 -2.50 -3.84 -23.38
CA TRP A 185 -2.18 -4.78 -22.31
C TRP A 185 -1.28 -5.94 -22.76
N ASP A 186 -1.50 -6.47 -23.97
CA ASP A 186 -0.68 -7.55 -24.53
C ASP A 186 0.73 -7.12 -24.95
N ARG A 187 0.99 -5.81 -24.99
CA ARG A 187 2.31 -5.22 -25.26
C ARG A 187 3.09 -4.92 -23.98
N ARG A 188 2.55 -5.24 -22.80
CA ARG A 188 3.27 -5.10 -21.52
C ARG A 188 4.48 -6.03 -21.50
N THR A 189 5.56 -5.60 -20.86
CA THR A 189 6.73 -6.42 -20.55
C THR A 189 6.38 -7.58 -19.61
N GLY A 190 5.43 -7.34 -18.70
CA GLY A 190 4.98 -8.30 -17.71
C GLY A 190 4.16 -7.63 -16.61
N LEU A 191 3.71 -8.45 -15.66
CA LEU A 191 3.16 -7.98 -14.39
C LEU A 191 4.30 -7.82 -13.39
N VAL A 192 4.23 -6.77 -12.58
CA VAL A 192 5.24 -6.41 -11.57
C VAL A 192 4.61 -6.12 -10.21
N GLN A 193 5.38 -6.27 -9.12
CA GLN A 193 4.96 -5.83 -7.79
C GLN A 193 4.98 -4.30 -7.65
N GLU A 194 4.05 -3.77 -6.87
CA GLU A 194 3.81 -2.35 -6.62
C GLU A 194 5.00 -1.66 -5.94
N ILE A 195 5.64 -2.38 -5.01
CA ILE A 195 6.75 -1.92 -4.17
C ILE A 195 8.12 -2.03 -4.85
N TRP A 196 8.19 -2.58 -6.07
CA TRP A 196 9.46 -2.80 -6.75
C TRP A 196 10.08 -1.49 -7.24
N SER A 197 11.38 -1.30 -7.00
CA SER A 197 12.15 -0.15 -7.50
C SER A 197 13.04 -0.57 -8.66
N CYS A 198 12.57 -0.41 -9.89
CA CYS A 198 13.37 -0.77 -11.07
C CYS A 198 14.29 0.38 -11.54
N ARG A 199 15.40 0.03 -12.20
CA ARG A 199 16.36 1.01 -12.75
C ARG A 199 15.81 1.87 -13.90
N GLU A 200 14.68 1.47 -14.47
CA GLU A 200 14.01 2.16 -15.58
C GLU A 200 12.79 2.96 -15.11
N PHE A 201 12.71 3.23 -13.80
CA PHE A 201 11.66 4.03 -13.20
C PHE A 201 11.59 5.41 -13.88
N GLU A 202 10.38 5.80 -14.24
CA GLU A 202 10.07 7.14 -14.73
C GLU A 202 9.00 7.73 -13.80
N PRO A 203 9.24 8.90 -13.18
CA PRO A 203 8.28 9.47 -12.25
C PRO A 203 6.97 9.79 -12.97
N ARG A 204 5.85 9.30 -12.44
CA ARG A 204 4.54 9.74 -12.92
C ARG A 204 4.40 11.25 -12.67
N PRO A 205 4.00 12.04 -13.68
CA PRO A 205 3.71 13.45 -13.47
C PRO A 205 2.72 13.60 -12.31
N PHE A 206 2.99 14.53 -11.41
CA PHE A 206 2.04 14.87 -10.38
C PHE A 206 0.82 15.52 -11.05
N GLU A 207 -0.33 14.87 -10.97
CA GLU A 207 -1.62 15.45 -11.36
C GLU A 207 -2.30 16.03 -10.11
N PRO A 208 -2.23 17.35 -9.88
CA PRO A 208 -3.04 17.99 -8.86
C PRO A 208 -4.51 17.92 -9.28
N GLY A 209 -5.29 16.97 -8.75
CA GLY A 209 -6.72 16.93 -9.11
C GLY A 209 -7.63 15.83 -8.58
N LEU A 210 -7.12 14.71 -8.05
CA LEU A 210 -7.96 13.60 -7.58
C LEU A 210 -7.91 13.37 -6.06
N VAL A 211 -7.77 14.46 -5.29
CA VAL A 211 -8.12 14.46 -3.86
C VAL A 211 -9.62 14.73 -3.76
N THR A 212 -10.45 13.69 -3.88
CA THR A 212 -11.84 13.80 -3.41
C THR A 212 -11.84 13.78 -1.90
N GLY A 213 -12.00 14.96 -1.29
CA GLY A 213 -12.23 15.12 0.13
C GLY A 213 -11.24 16.06 0.80
N ALA A 214 -11.36 17.36 0.54
CA ALA A 214 -10.84 18.34 1.49
C ALA A 214 -11.53 18.12 2.86
N PRO A 215 -10.78 18.04 3.98
CA PRO A 215 -11.42 18.02 5.28
C PRO A 215 -12.07 19.38 5.51
N ALA A 216 -13.36 19.37 5.85
CA ALA A 216 -14.07 20.58 6.23
C ALA A 216 -13.28 21.31 7.33
N GLU A 217 -12.86 22.54 7.03
CA GLU A 217 -12.23 23.43 7.98
C GLU A 217 -13.13 23.52 9.22
N ARG A 218 -12.65 22.96 10.34
CA ARG A 218 -13.24 23.21 11.65
C ARG A 218 -12.95 24.67 11.99
N ARG A 219 -13.90 25.55 11.66
CA ARG A 219 -13.93 26.91 12.19
C ARG A 219 -13.98 26.85 13.71
N THR A 220 -12.86 27.14 14.34
CA THR A 220 -12.77 27.53 15.74
C THR A 220 -13.51 28.85 15.93
N GLY A 221 -14.75 28.79 16.40
CA GLY A 221 -15.50 29.93 16.91
C GLY A 221 -15.66 29.79 18.41
N ALA A 222 -14.80 30.44 19.19
CA ALA A 222 -15.05 30.68 20.60
C ALA A 222 -16.16 31.74 20.74
N PRO A 223 -17.17 31.57 21.60
CA PRO A 223 -18.02 32.68 22.01
C PRO A 223 -17.31 33.44 23.13
N GLY A 224 -17.05 34.74 22.88
CA GLY A 224 -16.63 35.68 23.92
C GLY A 224 -17.77 35.95 24.93
N PRO A 225 -17.44 36.49 26.12
CA PRO A 225 -18.40 36.69 27.18
C PRO A 225 -19.24 37.95 26.92
N THR A 226 -20.55 37.86 27.15
CA THR A 226 -21.43 39.03 27.23
C THR A 226 -21.72 39.34 28.70
N GLU A 227 -21.03 40.36 29.22
CA GLU A 227 -21.51 41.14 30.36
C GLU A 227 -22.49 42.21 29.87
N GLY A 228 -23.59 42.41 30.61
CA GLY A 228 -24.57 43.47 30.33
C GLY A 228 -25.74 43.43 31.30
N ALA A 229 -25.56 44.03 32.47
CA ALA A 229 -26.55 44.22 33.51
C ALA A 229 -27.71 45.14 33.09
N GLY A 230 -28.91 44.92 33.66
CA GLY A 230 -30.04 45.85 33.55
C GLY A 230 -31.28 45.37 34.31
N ALA A 231 -31.54 45.98 35.47
CA ALA A 231 -32.58 45.64 36.45
C ALA A 231 -34.02 45.95 36.01
N GLY A 232 -35.02 45.26 36.60
CA GLY A 232 -36.43 45.63 36.44
C GLY A 232 -37.49 44.73 37.10
N ARG A 233 -37.60 44.80 38.43
CA ARG A 233 -38.83 44.75 39.29
C ARG A 233 -39.98 43.74 39.05
N LEU A 234 -40.18 42.90 40.08
CA LEU A 234 -41.37 42.70 40.96
C LEU A 234 -42.79 42.53 40.39
N GLY A 235 -43.42 41.42 40.82
CA GLY A 235 -44.87 41.20 40.98
C GLY A 235 -45.53 40.48 39.79
N VAL A 236 -46.48 39.55 39.89
CA VAL A 236 -47.47 39.21 40.92
C VAL A 236 -48.02 37.80 40.57
N HIS A 237 -48.27 36.92 41.54
CA HIS A 237 -49.10 35.70 41.40
C HIS A 237 -50.60 36.06 41.50
N PRO A 238 -51.51 35.41 40.76
CA PRO A 238 -52.33 34.32 41.34
C PRO A 238 -52.51 33.12 40.37
N LEU A 239 -52.56 31.86 40.83
CA LEU A 239 -53.76 31.08 41.21
C LEU A 239 -54.89 31.07 40.15
N GLU A 240 -55.18 29.91 39.55
CA GLU A 240 -56.40 29.11 39.80
C GLU A 240 -56.62 27.98 38.76
N HIS A 241 -56.93 26.79 39.30
CA HIS A 241 -57.84 25.72 38.85
C HIS A 241 -57.98 25.31 37.37
N ALA A 242 -57.62 24.06 37.06
CA ALA A 242 -58.53 22.90 36.99
C ALA A 242 -57.73 21.59 36.77
#